data_AF-R6Y9X9-F1
#
_entry.id   AF-R6Y9X9-F1
#
_cell.length_a   1.000
_cell.length_b   1.000
_cell.length_c   1.000
_cell.angle_alpha   90.00
_cell.angle_beta   90.00
_cell.angle_gamma   90.00
#
_symmetry.space_group_name_H-M   'P 1'
#
loop_
_entity.id
_entity.type
_entity.pdbx_description
1 polymer ?
#
loop_
_entity_poly.entity_id
_entity_poly.type
_entity_poly.pdbx_seq_one_letter_code
_entity_poly.pdbx_strand_id
1 'polypeptide(L)'
;MKDLIACCGLDCENCDARKATVNNDDALRKKTAKQWAEANDAPIKPEHINCMGCRTEGVKYLYCGDLCPVRKCVSEKGYDTCADCAEIDACEVVAQVFKNAPEARGNLKTERLATELYKALGVLGIPWLSMLYF
;
A
#
# COMPACT_ATOMS: atom_id res chain seq x y z
N MET A 1 1.46 -6.45 -11.31
CA MET A 1 1.32 -6.10 -9.88
C MET A 1 0.15 -5.15 -9.79
N LYS A 2 -0.79 -5.31 -8.85
CA LYS A 2 -1.81 -4.28 -8.65
C LYS A 2 -1.13 -3.03 -8.10
N ASP A 3 -1.17 -1.94 -8.85
CA ASP A 3 -0.49 -0.69 -8.49
C ASP A 3 -0.97 -0.08 -7.17
N LEU A 4 -2.14 -0.51 -6.70
CA LEU A 4 -2.80 0.01 -5.50
C LEU A 4 -2.59 -0.83 -4.24
N ILE A 5 -1.81 -1.92 -4.28
CA ILE A 5 -1.35 -2.55 -3.05
C ILE A 5 -0.12 -1.81 -2.55
N ALA A 6 -0.22 -1.22 -1.35
CA ALA A 6 0.86 -0.47 -0.71
C ALA A 6 2.09 -1.35 -0.44
N CYS A 7 3.25 -0.73 -0.18
CA CYS A 7 4.47 -1.42 0.25
C CYS A 7 4.22 -2.40 1.41
N CYS A 8 3.35 -2.03 2.35
CA CYS A 8 2.99 -2.82 3.53
C CYS A 8 1.82 -3.80 3.31
N GLY A 9 1.21 -3.83 2.12
CA GLY A 9 0.07 -4.70 1.79
C GLY A 9 -1.30 -4.07 1.98
N LEU A 10 -1.41 -2.85 2.51
CA LEU A 10 -2.69 -2.15 2.60
C LEU A 10 -3.27 -1.90 1.20
N ASP A 11 -4.57 -2.14 1.08
CA ASP A 11 -5.30 -1.93 -0.17
C ASP A 11 -5.69 -0.45 -0.34
N CYS A 12 -4.95 0.26 -1.19
CA CYS A 12 -5.22 1.65 -1.49
C CYS A 12 -6.45 1.83 -2.39
N GLU A 13 -6.88 0.81 -3.15
CA GLU A 13 -8.11 0.87 -3.96
C GLU A 13 -9.31 1.11 -3.06
N ASN A 14 -9.32 0.46 -1.89
CA ASN A 14 -10.40 0.57 -0.92
C ASN A 14 -10.20 1.61 0.19
N CYS A 15 -9.04 2.28 0.23
CA CYS A 15 -8.72 3.27 1.25
C CYS A 15 -9.53 4.58 1.11
N ASP A 16 -10.22 4.99 2.19
CA ASP A 16 -11.01 6.21 2.22
C ASP A 16 -10.18 7.47 1.93
N ALA A 17 -8.93 7.54 2.38
CA ALA A 17 -8.07 8.70 2.08
C ALA A 17 -7.82 8.86 0.57
N ARG A 18 -7.62 7.74 -0.14
CA ARG A 18 -7.44 7.77 -1.60
C ARG A 18 -8.74 8.06 -2.32
N LYS A 19 -9.84 7.40 -1.94
CA LYS A 19 -11.18 7.69 -2.48
C LYS A 19 -11.54 9.17 -2.32
N ALA A 20 -11.26 9.74 -1.15
CA ALA A 20 -11.49 11.15 -0.87
C ALA A 20 -10.64 12.07 -1.76
N THR A 21 -9.38 11.69 -2.00
CA THR A 21 -8.48 12.46 -2.88
C THR A 21 -8.95 12.43 -4.33
N VAL A 22 -9.26 11.24 -4.87
CA VAL A 22 -9.68 11.04 -6.26
C VAL A 22 -11.03 11.69 -6.54
N ASN A 23 -11.99 11.57 -5.62
CA ASN A 23 -13.34 12.11 -5.79
C ASN A 23 -13.45 13.57 -5.33
N ASN A 24 -12.37 14.15 -4.82
CA ASN A 24 -12.37 15.43 -4.13
C ASN A 24 -13.48 15.56 -3.07
N ASP A 25 -13.60 14.55 -2.20
CA ASP A 25 -14.70 14.41 -1.24
C ASP A 25 -14.28 14.89 0.17
N ASP A 26 -14.68 16.12 0.51
CA ASP A 26 -14.39 16.73 1.80
C ASP A 26 -15.17 16.09 2.97
N ALA A 27 -16.32 15.49 2.73
CA ALA A 27 -17.06 14.79 3.77
C ALA A 27 -16.32 13.53 4.19
N LEU A 28 -15.78 12.78 3.22
CA LEU A 28 -14.95 11.62 3.48
C LEU A 28 -13.63 12.02 4.15
N ARG A 29 -12.97 13.11 3.74
CA ARG A 29 -11.77 13.63 4.44
C ARG A 29 -12.05 13.90 5.92
N LYS A 30 -13.17 14.56 6.24
CA LYS A 30 -13.57 14.85 7.63
C LYS A 30 -13.79 13.57 8.44
N LYS A 31 -14.51 12.60 7.87
CA LYS A 31 -14.77 11.31 8.51
C LYS A 31 -13.46 10.56 8.79
N THR A 32 -12.61 10.43 7.77
CA THR A 32 -11.34 9.70 7.89
C THR A 32 -10.40 10.38 8.87
N ALA A 33 -10.25 11.71 8.82
CA ALA A 33 -9.40 12.46 9.75
C ALA A 33 -9.82 12.24 11.20
N LYS A 34 -11.12 12.31 11.50
CA LYS A 34 -11.65 12.06 12.84
C LYS A 34 -11.30 10.64 13.32
N GLN A 35 -11.60 9.63 12.50
CA GLN A 35 -11.32 8.24 12.85
C GLN A 35 -9.83 7.99 13.10
N TRP A 36 -8.96 8.54 12.27
CA TRP A 36 -7.52 8.37 12.42
C TRP A 36 -6.96 9.15 13.61
N ALA A 37 -7.47 10.36 13.87
CA ALA A 37 -7.10 11.14 15.04
C ALA A 37 -7.41 10.38 16.34
N GLU A 38 -8.62 9.82 16.43
CA GLU A 38 -9.06 9.01 17.58
C GLU A 38 -8.23 7.72 17.73
N ALA A 39 -7.97 7.00 16.63
CA ALA A 39 -7.25 5.73 16.67
C ALA A 39 -5.75 5.87 17.00
N ASN A 40 -5.15 7.04 16.75
CA ASN A 40 -3.71 7.27 16.90
C ASN A 40 -3.36 8.31 17.97
N ASP A 41 -4.36 8.86 18.69
CA ASP A 41 -4.20 9.97 19.62
C ASP A 41 -3.33 11.11 19.03
N ALA A 42 -3.71 11.54 17.82
CA ALA A 42 -2.89 12.44 17.00
C ALA A 42 -3.74 13.59 16.41
N PRO A 43 -3.16 14.79 16.20
CA PRO A 43 -3.88 15.96 15.69
C PRO A 43 -4.08 15.89 14.17
N ILE A 44 -4.76 14.85 13.68
CA ILE A 44 -5.03 14.62 12.26
C ILE A 44 -6.24 15.46 11.85
N LYS A 45 -6.06 16.32 10.84
CA LYS A 45 -7.08 17.21 10.31
C LYS A 45 -7.52 16.80 8.91
N PRO A 46 -8.72 17.21 8.44
CA PRO A 46 -9.19 16.87 7.09
C PRO A 46 -8.21 17.27 5.98
N GLU A 47 -7.49 18.39 6.15
CA GLU A 47 -6.51 18.89 5.18
C GLU A 47 -5.27 17.97 5.05
N HIS A 48 -5.04 17.11 6.05
CA HIS A 48 -3.98 16.11 5.99
C HIS A 48 -4.39 14.88 5.16
N ILE A 49 -5.69 14.68 4.89
CA ILE A 49 -6.21 13.51 4.18
C ILE A 49 -6.12 13.72 2.67
N ASN A 50 -4.90 13.60 2.15
CA ASN A 50 -4.57 13.63 0.73
C ASN A 50 -3.57 12.53 0.42
N CYS A 51 -3.95 11.55 -0.40
CA CYS A 51 -3.12 10.37 -0.68
C CYS A 51 -3.51 9.69 -2.00
N MET A 52 -2.54 9.36 -2.85
CA MET A 52 -2.76 8.59 -4.09
C MET A 52 -2.40 7.11 -3.96
N GLY A 53 -1.81 6.71 -2.84
CA GLY A 53 -1.14 5.42 -2.64
C GLY A 53 0.38 5.59 -2.51
N CYS A 54 1.06 4.75 -1.73
CA CYS A 54 2.49 4.95 -1.45
C CYS A 54 3.42 4.51 -2.59
N ARG A 55 2.91 3.67 -3.50
CA ARG A 55 3.60 3.16 -4.69
C ARG A 55 3.17 3.83 -5.99
N THR A 56 2.26 4.78 -5.91
CA THR A 56 1.78 5.57 -7.05
C THR A 56 2.37 6.98 -7.01
N GLU A 57 2.33 7.63 -8.17
CA GLU A 57 2.66 9.04 -8.30
C GLU A 57 1.65 9.95 -7.59
N GLY A 58 2.10 11.16 -7.27
CA GLY A 58 1.29 12.18 -6.61
C GLY A 58 1.40 12.21 -5.09
N VAL A 59 0.47 12.98 -4.48
CA VAL A 59 0.48 13.29 -3.04
C VAL A 59 0.35 12.04 -2.19
N LYS A 60 1.07 12.03 -1.07
CA LYS A 60 1.05 10.96 -0.08
C LYS A 60 0.54 11.53 1.24
N TYR A 61 -0.24 10.74 1.97
CA TYR A 61 -0.60 11.09 3.34
C TYR A 61 0.67 11.39 4.13
N LEU A 62 0.70 12.47 4.92
CA LEU A 62 1.89 13.00 5.59
C LEU A 62 2.74 11.89 6.25
N TYR A 63 2.10 11.00 7.01
CA TYR A 63 2.78 9.88 7.64
C TYR A 63 3.44 8.94 6.62
N CYS A 64 2.71 8.57 5.56
CA CYS A 64 3.22 7.72 4.49
C CYS A 64 4.33 8.38 3.65
N GLY A 65 4.29 9.71 3.53
CA GLY A 65 5.32 10.49 2.83
C GLY A 65 6.66 10.46 3.55
N ASP A 66 6.64 10.84 4.84
CA ASP A 66 7.86 11.24 5.55
C ASP A 66 8.24 10.34 6.75
N LEU A 67 7.25 9.70 7.37
CA LEU A 67 7.43 9.05 8.68
C LEU A 67 7.32 7.53 8.64
N CYS A 68 6.76 6.96 7.56
CA CYS A 68 6.46 5.53 7.48
C CYS A 68 7.74 4.68 7.38
N PRO A 69 8.07 3.89 8.42
CA PRO A 69 9.31 3.10 8.42
C PRO A 69 9.27 1.97 7.39
N VAL A 70 8.08 1.44 7.07
CA VAL A 70 7.91 0.41 6.03
C VAL A 70 8.28 0.95 4.66
N ARG A 71 7.77 2.14 4.29
CA ARG A 71 8.07 2.75 2.99
C ARG A 71 9.56 3.06 2.87
N LYS A 72 10.16 3.61 3.93
CA LYS A 72 11.60 3.87 3.98
C LYS A 72 12.41 2.58 3.78
N CYS A 73 12.11 1.53 4.54
CA CYS A 73 12.77 0.23 4.43
C CYS A 73 12.66 -0.38 3.03
N VAL A 74 11.47 -0.38 2.44
CA VAL A 74 11.24 -0.89 1.07
C VAL A 74 12.05 -0.10 0.04
N SER A 75 12.06 1.24 0.16
CA SER A 75 12.86 2.10 -0.72
C SER A 75 14.35 1.88 -0.57
N GLU A 76 14.87 1.76 0.66
CA GLU A 76 16.31 1.55 0.94
C GLU A 76 16.80 0.19 0.44
N LYS A 77 15.95 -0.83 0.49
CA LYS A 77 16.27 -2.18 0.00
C LYS A 77 16.06 -2.34 -1.51
N GLY A 78 15.49 -1.34 -2.19
CA GLY A 78 15.14 -1.44 -3.61
C GLY A 78 14.04 -2.47 -3.89
N TYR A 79 13.13 -2.68 -2.93
CA TYR A 79 11.99 -3.58 -3.07
C TYR A 79 10.78 -2.85 -3.66
N ASP A 80 9.87 -3.60 -4.27
CA ASP A 80 8.57 -3.07 -4.67
C ASP A 80 7.62 -3.05 -3.47
N THR A 81 7.63 -4.12 -2.68
CA THR A 81 6.81 -4.28 -1.48
C THR A 81 7.52 -5.09 -0.40
N CYS A 82 6.94 -5.20 0.79
CA CYS A 82 7.42 -6.12 1.82
C CYS A 82 7.40 -7.60 1.36
N ALA A 83 6.67 -7.96 0.31
CA ALA A 83 6.61 -9.33 -0.20
C ALA A 83 7.97 -9.82 -0.76
N ASP A 84 8.84 -8.88 -1.14
CA ASP A 84 10.19 -9.17 -1.64
C ASP A 84 11.18 -9.48 -0.49
N CYS A 85 10.79 -9.22 0.76
CA CYS A 85 11.62 -9.48 1.93
C CYS A 85 11.49 -10.95 2.38
N ALA A 86 12.60 -11.69 2.34
CA ALA A 86 12.65 -13.07 2.83
C ALA A 86 12.32 -13.21 4.33
N GLU A 87 12.54 -12.15 5.11
CA GLU A 87 12.33 -12.11 6.56
C GLU A 87 10.96 -11.55 6.97
N ILE A 88 10.02 -11.36 6.03
CA ILE A 88 8.73 -10.72 6.26
C ILE A 88 7.96 -11.27 7.47
N ASP A 89 8.08 -12.58 7.74
CA ASP A 89 7.36 -13.26 8.82
C ASP A 89 7.87 -12.90 10.22
N ALA A 90 9.13 -12.47 10.34
CA ALA A 90 9.75 -12.02 11.58
C ALA A 90 10.04 -10.50 11.58
N CYS A 91 9.62 -9.78 10.54
CA CYS A 91 9.99 -8.38 10.33
C CYS A 91 9.20 -7.42 11.23
N GLU A 92 9.85 -6.89 12.27
CA GLU A 92 9.24 -5.93 13.21
C GLU A 92 8.78 -4.63 12.53
N VAL A 93 9.42 -4.22 11.43
CA VAL A 93 9.10 -2.98 10.70
C VAL A 93 7.66 -2.99 10.17
N VAL A 94 7.17 -4.14 9.71
CA VAL A 94 5.80 -4.29 9.15
C VAL A 94 4.84 -4.99 10.12
N ALA A 95 5.35 -5.59 11.19
CA ALA A 95 4.57 -6.37 12.15
C ALA A 95 3.35 -5.60 12.69
N GLN A 96 3.51 -4.32 13.02
CA GLN A 96 2.41 -3.50 13.53
C GLN A 96 1.30 -3.28 12.49
N VAL A 97 1.64 -3.20 11.19
CA VAL A 97 0.64 -3.13 10.12
C VAL A 97 -0.16 -4.43 10.06
N PHE A 98 0.49 -5.59 10.10
CA PHE A 98 -0.21 -6.88 10.08
C PHE A 98 -1.06 -7.13 11.32
N LYS A 99 -0.67 -6.58 12.48
CA LYS A 99 -1.49 -6.61 13.68
C LYS A 99 -2.77 -5.80 13.53
N ASN A 100 -2.68 -4.61 12.93
CA ASN A 100 -3.80 -3.68 12.79
C ASN A 100 -4.68 -3.96 11.57
N ALA A 101 -4.10 -4.55 10.51
CA ALA A 101 -4.74 -4.89 9.24
C ALA A 101 -4.23 -6.26 8.76
N PRO A 102 -4.74 -7.38 9.33
CA PRO A 102 -4.29 -8.73 9.00
C PRO A 102 -4.39 -9.09 7.51
N GLU A 103 -5.37 -8.51 6.80
CA GLU A 103 -5.57 -8.66 5.36
C GLU A 103 -4.37 -8.19 4.52
N ALA A 104 -3.58 -7.23 5.03
CA ALA A 104 -2.43 -6.69 4.33
C ALA A 104 -1.39 -7.78 3.99
N ARG A 105 -1.22 -8.76 4.89
CA ARG A 105 -0.32 -9.89 4.64
C ARG A 105 -0.84 -10.80 3.52
N GLY A 106 -2.17 -10.98 3.45
CA GLY A 106 -2.81 -11.74 2.37
C GLY A 106 -2.59 -11.09 1.01
N ASN A 107 -2.78 -9.77 0.95
CA ASN A 107 -2.58 -8.99 -0.28
C ASN A 107 -1.15 -9.13 -0.82
N LEU A 108 -0.14 -9.02 0.05
CA LEU A 108 1.27 -9.21 -0.33
C LEU A 108 1.55 -10.62 -0.89
N LYS A 109 0.95 -11.66 -0.31
CA LYS A 109 1.11 -13.04 -0.79
C LYS A 109 0.47 -13.23 -2.16
N THR A 110 -0.74 -12.73 -2.36
CA THR A 110 -1.44 -12.80 -3.65
C THR A 110 -0.65 -12.07 -4.74
N GLU A 111 -0.09 -10.89 -4.45
CA GLU A 111 0.75 -10.15 -5.38
C GLU A 111 2.05 -10.88 -5.73
N ARG A 112 2.71 -11.49 -4.75
CA ARG A 112 3.91 -12.30 -4.98
C ARG A 112 3.61 -13.50 -5.88
N LEU A 113 2.56 -14.26 -5.58
CA LEU A 113 2.16 -15.43 -6.37
C LEU A 113 1.80 -15.05 -7.81
N ALA A 114 1.07 -13.94 -7.99
CA ALA A 114 0.77 -13.43 -9.33
C ALA A 114 2.05 -13.10 -10.09
N THR A 115 2.99 -12.41 -9.45
CA THR A 115 4.27 -12.02 -10.07
C THR A 115 5.13 -13.25 -10.43
N GLU A 116 5.22 -14.24 -9.54
CA GLU A 116 5.92 -15.50 -9.79
C GLU A 116 5.27 -16.28 -10.95
N LEU A 117 3.94 -16.35 -10.99
CA LEU A 117 3.19 -16.98 -12.08
C LEU A 117 3.45 -16.28 -13.42
N TYR A 118 3.38 -14.95 -13.47
CA TYR A 118 3.64 -14.19 -14.70
C TYR A 118 5.07 -14.38 -15.20
N LYS A 119 6.07 -14.38 -14.31
CA LYS A 119 7.46 -14.67 -14.68
C LYS A 119 7.59 -16.08 -15.26
N ALA A 120 6.96 -17.08 -14.64
CA ALA A 120 6.95 -18.44 -15.16
C ALA A 120 6.29 -18.53 -16.55
N LEU A 121 5.14 -17.87 -16.75
CA LEU A 121 4.45 -17.82 -18.06
C LEU A 121 5.25 -17.07 -19.13
N GLY A 122 5.96 -16.01 -18.76
CA GLY A 122 6.85 -15.27 -19.65
C GLY A 122 8.05 -16.11 -20.11
N VAL A 123 8.62 -16.92 -19.22
CA VAL A 123 9.68 -17.89 -19.55
C VAL A 123 9.17 -18.99 -20.49
N LEU A 124 7.89 -19.36 -20.38
CA LEU A 124 7.24 -20.32 -21.29
C LEU A 124 6.88 -19.73 -22.67
N GLY A 125 7.23 -18.47 -22.93
CA GLY A 125 7.09 -17.86 -24.26
C GLY A 125 5.64 -17.66 -24.70
N ILE A 126 4.72 -17.36 -23.77
CA ILE A 126 3.31 -17.05 -24.04
C ILE A 126 3.14 -15.52 -24.03
N PRO A 127 3.41 -14.79 -25.13
CA PRO A 127 3.65 -13.34 -25.09
C PRO A 127 2.36 -12.54 -24.86
N TRP A 128 1.21 -13.11 -25.20
CA TRP A 128 -0.10 -12.45 -25.24
C TRP A 128 -0.71 -12.21 -23.84
N LEU A 129 -0.25 -12.91 -22.80
CA LEU A 129 -0.74 -12.69 -21.42
C LEU A 129 -0.12 -11.45 -20.75
N SER A 130 0.97 -10.91 -21.30
CA SER A 130 1.62 -9.70 -20.76
C SER A 130 0.85 -8.40 -21.06
N MET A 131 -0.12 -8.43 -21.99
CA MET A 131 -0.88 -7.26 -22.45
C MET A 131 -2.24 -7.07 -21.78
N LEU A 132 -2.66 -7.96 -20.88
CA LEU A 132 -4.01 -7.90 -20.26
C LEU A 132 -4.08 -7.07 -18.97
N TYR A 133 -2.96 -6.51 -18.50
CA TYR A 133 -2.88 -5.75 -17.24
C TYR A 133 -1.88 -4.59 -17.32
N PHE A 134 -2.02 -3.76 -18.35
CA PHE A 134 -1.63 -2.34 -18.32
C PHE A 134 -2.90 -1.50 -18.32
#